data_AF-A0A2V8HQU0-F1
#
_entry.id   AF-A0A2V8HQU0-F1
#
_cell.length_a   1.000
_cell.length_b   1.000
_cell.length_c   1.000
_cell.angle_alpha   90.00
_cell.angle_beta   90.00
_cell.angle_gamma   90.00
#
_symmetry.space_group_name_H-M   'P 1'
#
loop_
_entity.id
_entity.type
_entity.pdbx_description
1 polymer ?
#
loop_
_entity_poly.entity_id
_entity_poly.type
_entity_poly.pdbx_seq_one_letter_code
_entity_poly.pdbx_strand_id
1 'polypeptide(L)' 'MALDLFQTGVDVMRQNLRRRHPEAHGEEIERLLGEWLHQRPGAEFGDCPGPTVDVNTLLA' A
#
# COMPACT_ATOMS: atom_id res chain seq x y z
N MET A 1 14.02 -12.43 0.04
CA MET A 1 13.03 -12.86 1.05
C MET A 1 12.07 -11.75 1.45
N ALA A 2 12.50 -10.65 2.08
CA ALA A 2 11.59 -9.57 2.46
C ALA A 2 10.92 -8.87 1.25
N LEU A 3 11.68 -8.65 0.17
CA LEU A 3 11.15 -8.08 -1.07
C LEU A 3 10.12 -9.01 -1.75
N ASP A 4 10.37 -10.33 -1.74
CA ASP A 4 9.45 -11.31 -2.33
C ASP A 4 8.11 -11.37 -1.58
N LEU A 5 8.15 -11.28 -0.25
CA LEU A 5 6.96 -11.21 0.58
C LEU A 5 6.18 -9.91 0.33
N PHE A 6 6.87 -8.79 0.17
CA PHE A 6 6.24 -7.53 -0.22
C PHE A 6 5.54 -7.65 -1.58
N GLN A 7 6.24 -8.16 -2.59
CA GLN A 7 5.67 -8.37 -3.93
C GLN A 7 4.42 -9.27 -3.88
N THR A 8 4.49 -10.35 -3.10
CA THR A 8 3.36 -11.27 -2.90
C THR A 8 2.16 -10.55 -2.28
N GLY A 9 2.39 -9.69 -1.29
CA GLY A 9 1.33 -8.87 -0.69
C GLY A 9 0.70 -7.90 -1.67
N VAL A 10 1.51 -7.26 -2.51
CA VAL A 10 1.03 -6.38 -3.60
C VAL A 10 0.15 -7.15 -4.58
N ASP A 11 0.54 -8.36 -4.96
CA ASP A 11 -0.23 -9.20 -5.88
C ASP A 11 -1.58 -9.63 -5.29
N VAL A 12 -1.60 -10.02 -4.02
CA VAL A 12 -2.84 -10.34 -3.29
C VAL A 12 -3.76 -9.12 -3.24
N MET A 13 -3.21 -7.94 -2.92
CA MET A 13 -4.00 -6.72 -2.83
C MET A 13 -4.58 -6.31 -4.19
N ARG A 14 -3.82 -6.47 -5.28
CA ARG A 14 -4.32 -6.27 -6.65
C ARG A 14 -5.55 -7.14 -6.94
N GLN A 15 -5.54 -8.42 -6.55
CA GLN A 15 -6.71 -9.29 -6.71
C GLN A 15 -7.88 -8.87 -5.81
N ASN A 16 -7.60 -8.37 -4.60
CA ASN A 16 -8.63 -7.85 -3.72
C ASN A 16 -9.33 -6.61 -4.31
N LEU A 17 -8.59 -5.75 -5.00
CA LEU A 17 -9.14 -4.58 -5.68
C LEU A 17 -10.02 -5.00 -6.86
N ARG A 18 -9.56 -5.94 -7.70
CA ARG A 18 -10.38 -6.50 -8.80
C ARG A 18 -11.71 -7.07 -8.31
N ARG A 19 -11.70 -7.75 -7.16
CA ARG A 19 -12.94 -8.29 -6.56
C ARG A 19 -13.89 -7.22 -6.06
N ARG A 20 -13.36 -6.11 -5.52
CA ARG A 20 -14.15 -4.98 -4.99
C ARG A 20 -14.64 -4.04 -6.08
N HIS A 21 -13.93 -3.97 -7.20
CA HIS A 21 -14.22 -3.11 -8.33
C HIS A 21 -14.28 -3.96 -9.61
N PRO A 22 -15.33 -4.79 -9.79
CA PRO A 22 -15.42 -5.70 -10.94
C PRO A 22 -15.49 -4.97 -12.29
N GLU A 23 -15.95 -3.72 -12.28
CA GLU A 23 -16.01 -2.85 -13.48
C GLU A 23 -14.66 -2.19 -13.82
N ALA A 24 -13.68 -2.21 -12.90
CA ALA A 24 -12.42 -1.53 -13.10
C ALA A 24 -11.50 -2.31 -14.06
N HIS A 25 -10.96 -1.58 -15.03
CA HIS A 25 -9.98 -2.12 -15.97
C HIS A 25 -8.55 -2.07 -15.41
N GLY A 26 -7.59 -2.68 -16.11
CA GLY A 26 -6.22 -2.86 -15.61
C GLY A 26 -5.55 -1.59 -15.09
N GLU A 27 -5.60 -0.50 -15.86
CA GLU A 27 -4.99 0.79 -15.47
C GLU A 27 -5.62 1.38 -14.21
N GLU A 28 -6.94 1.28 -14.09
CA GLU A 28 -7.67 1.77 -12.92
C GLU A 28 -7.34 0.96 -11.66
N ILE A 29 -7.15 -0.37 -11.81
CA ILE A 29 -6.68 -1.21 -10.70
C ILE A 29 -5.28 -0.82 -10.24
N GLU A 30 -4.34 -0.53 -11.14
CA GLU A 30 -3.01 -0.09 -10.76
C GLU A 30 -3.03 1.30 -10.10
N ARG A 31 -3.90 2.21 -10.54
CA ARG A 31 -4.12 3.52 -9.89
C ARG A 31 -4.60 3.34 -8.45
N LEU A 32 -5.65 2.54 -8.24
CA LEU A 32 -6.20 2.24 -6.91
C LEU A 32 -5.18 1.52 -6.01
N LEU A 33 -4.35 0.65 -6.58
CA LEU A 33 -3.28 -0.03 -5.87
C LEU A 33 -2.22 0.96 -5.39
N GLY A 34 -1.82 1.91 -6.24
CA GLY A 34 -0.91 2.99 -5.88
C GLY A 34 -1.45 3.86 -4.74
N GLU A 35 -2.72 4.25 -4.82
CA GLU A 35 -3.40 5.01 -3.76
C GLU A 35 -3.43 4.23 -2.44
N TRP A 36 -3.72 2.93 -2.49
CA TRP A 36 -3.72 2.09 -1.30
C TRP A 36 -2.33 1.91 -0.70
N LEU A 37 -1.28 1.77 -1.52
CA LEU A 37 0.10 1.69 -1.02
C LEU A 37 0.56 2.99 -0.36
N HIS A 38 0.01 4.13 -0.80
CA HIS A 38 0.30 5.43 -0.22
C HIS A 38 -0.47 5.67 1.08
N GLN A 39 -1.77 5.41 1.09
CA GLN A 39 -2.65 5.72 2.23
C GLN A 39 -2.67 4.62 3.29
N ARG A 40 -2.42 3.36 2.89
CA ARG A 40 -2.39 2.16 3.74
C ARG A 40 -3.50 2.15 4.81
N PRO A 41 -4.79 2.22 4.43
CA PRO A 41 -5.90 2.26 5.39
C PRO A 41 -5.86 1.06 6.34
N GLY A 42 -5.92 1.34 7.65
CA GLY A 42 -5.73 0.36 8.74
C GLY A 42 -4.28 0.18 9.21
N ALA A 43 -3.32 0.82 8.55
CA ALA A 43 -1.90 0.83 8.90
C ALA A 43 -1.30 2.24 8.71
N GLU A 44 -2.07 3.28 9.06
CA GLU A 44 -1.74 4.70 8.87
C GLU A 44 -0.45 5.10 9.61
N PHE A 45 -0.10 4.36 10.66
CA PHE A 45 1.09 4.58 11.50
C PHE A 45 2.22 3.58 11.22
N GLY A 46 2.09 2.76 10.17
CA GLY A 46 3.02 1.70 9.83
C GLY A 46 2.76 0.39 10.58
N ASP A 47 3.59 -0.61 10.28
CA ASP A 47 3.39 -2.00 10.74
C ASP A 47 4.04 -2.28 12.11
N CYS A 48 4.72 -1.29 12.70
CA CYS A 48 5.41 -1.40 13.98
C CYS A 48 5.00 -0.25 14.90
N PRO A 49 4.73 -0.51 16.19
CA PRO A 49 4.51 0.56 17.15
C PRO A 49 5.75 1.44 17.30
N GLY A 50 5.58 2.76 17.24
CA GLY A 50 6.66 3.73 17.43
C GLY A 50 6.18 5.15 17.21
N PRO A 51 6.95 6.16 17.67
CA PRO A 51 6.65 7.54 17.37
C PRO A 51 6.82 7.80 15.86
N THR A 52 5.86 8.52 15.28
CA THR A 52 5.98 9.01 13.90
C THR A 52 7.17 9.96 13.82
N VAL A 53 8.03 9.75 12.83
CA VAL A 53 9.20 10.60 12.63
C VAL A 53 8.91 11.55 11.48
N ASP A 54 8.93 12.86 11.77
CA ASP A 54 8.93 13.85 10.70
C ASP A 54 10.31 13.90 10.04
N VAL A 55 10.35 13.47 8.78
CA VAL A 55 11.57 13.40 7.98
C VAL A 55 12.16 14.80 7.75
N ASN A 56 11.33 15.85 7.73
CA ASN A 56 11.82 17.23 7.59
C ASN A 56 12.55 17.72 8.85
N THR A 57 12.15 17.23 10.02
CA THR A 57 12.82 17.54 11.29
C THR A 57 14.13 16.77 11.44
N LEU A 58 14.30 15.62 10.78
CA LEU A 58 15.53 14.80 10.84
C LEU A 58 16.66 15.25 9.91
N LEU A 59 16.34 15.98 8.83
CA LEU A 59 17.30 16.36 7.78
C LEU A 59 17.78 17.82 7.89
N ALA A 60 17.36 18.55 8.93
CA ALA A 60 17.80 19.89 9.28
C ALA A 60 18.97 19.85 10.29
#